data_AF-A0A2D8YU29-F1
#
_entry.id   AF-A0A2D8YU29-F1
#
_cell.length_a   1.000
_cell.length_b   1.000
_cell.length_c   1.000
_cell.angle_alpha   90.00
_cell.angle_beta   90.00
_cell.angle_gamma   90.00
#
_symmetry.space_group_name_H-M   'P 1'
#
loop_
_entity.id
_entity.type
_entity.pdbx_description
1 polymer ?
#
loop_
_entity_poly.entity_id
_entity_poly.type
_entity_poly.pdbx_seq_one_letter_code
_entity_poly.pdbx_strand_id
1 'polypeptide(L)'
;MRQNLFSTAGAIIAALFTGFIDTARADGDPDRGRKAFLQCLSCHSARPDLHKTGPSLATVAGRKAATVEGFGRYSDALKASGLVWSDEKLDAWMLDPRGLVPGTSMNIPGIKSASDRRDIIAFLKAVKAVQSAERSPAPSNESGGSMMMGDRPMPDLEALGPERQVVSLTYCRGTYHVRTVAGQVQKIWEFNLRFKSDSSDKGPMTGKPVIIPKGMRGDRFFVIFAQPSEISPFIENRC
;
A
#
# COMPACT_ATOMS: atom_id res chain seq x y z
N MET A 1 41.41 73.34 -26.71
CA MET A 1 42.21 72.11 -26.52
C MET A 1 41.63 71.33 -25.35
N ARG A 2 41.32 70.03 -25.55
CA ARG A 2 41.25 68.91 -24.57
C ARG A 2 40.23 69.06 -23.41
N GLN A 3 39.05 68.43 -23.52
CA GLN A 3 38.69 67.08 -23.03
C GLN A 3 38.64 66.93 -21.49
N ASN A 4 37.45 66.63 -20.95
CA ASN A 4 37.16 65.48 -20.06
C ASN A 4 35.74 65.64 -19.46
N LEU A 5 34.77 64.86 -19.94
CA LEU A 5 34.37 63.51 -19.48
C LEU A 5 33.35 63.56 -18.34
N PHE A 6 32.12 63.18 -18.71
CA PHE A 6 30.95 62.97 -17.87
C PHE A 6 31.24 61.95 -16.76
N SER A 7 30.89 62.27 -15.51
CA SER A 7 30.82 61.31 -14.42
C SER A 7 29.35 61.03 -14.12
N THR A 8 28.89 59.85 -14.54
CA THR A 8 27.53 59.37 -14.39
C THR A 8 27.26 58.87 -12.97
N ALA A 9 26.12 59.29 -12.43
CA ALA A 9 25.52 58.73 -11.23
C ALA A 9 25.15 57.26 -11.46
N GLY A 10 25.60 56.36 -10.58
CA GLY A 10 25.21 54.95 -10.56
C GLY A 10 24.77 54.55 -9.16
N ALA A 11 23.48 54.63 -8.89
CA ALA A 11 22.88 54.09 -7.68
C ALA A 11 22.80 52.56 -7.81
N ILE A 12 23.55 51.85 -6.98
CA ILE A 12 23.53 50.39 -6.88
C ILE A 12 22.29 50.00 -6.09
N ILE A 13 21.24 49.55 -6.77
CA ILE A 13 20.11 48.83 -6.15
C ILE A 13 20.54 47.37 -6.02
N ALA A 14 20.97 46.97 -4.83
CA ALA A 14 21.20 45.58 -4.48
C ALA A 14 19.85 44.86 -4.37
N ALA A 15 19.45 44.16 -5.43
CA ALA A 15 18.32 43.24 -5.39
C ALA A 15 18.67 42.04 -4.51
N LEU A 16 18.10 42.00 -3.31
CA LEU A 16 18.10 40.83 -2.43
C LEU A 16 17.23 39.74 -3.08
N PHE A 17 17.86 38.91 -3.92
CA PHE A 17 17.29 37.63 -4.30
C PHE A 17 17.27 36.72 -3.07
N THR A 18 16.13 36.68 -2.38
CA THR A 18 15.79 35.58 -1.47
C THR A 18 15.65 34.31 -2.32
N GLY A 19 16.78 33.65 -2.55
CA GLY A 19 16.79 32.29 -3.08
C GLY A 19 15.97 31.41 -2.16
N PHE A 20 14.90 30.82 -2.70
CA PHE A 20 14.34 29.61 -2.12
C PHE A 20 15.47 28.58 -2.10
N ILE A 21 15.98 28.26 -0.91
CA ILE A 21 16.82 27.08 -0.71
C ILE A 21 15.91 25.90 -1.02
N ASP A 22 15.96 25.45 -2.27
CA ASP A 22 15.45 24.13 -2.64
C ASP A 22 16.35 23.15 -1.89
N THR A 23 15.88 22.69 -0.73
CA THR A 23 16.55 21.63 0.01
C THR A 23 16.60 20.43 -0.93
N ALA A 24 17.74 20.25 -1.59
CA ALA A 24 18.02 19.09 -2.40
C ALA A 24 17.64 17.86 -1.57
N ARG A 25 16.55 17.19 -1.97
CA ARG A 25 16.03 16.00 -1.28
C ARG A 25 17.11 14.92 -1.33
N ALA A 26 17.92 14.83 -0.27
CA ALA A 26 18.92 13.79 -0.10
C ALA A 26 18.28 12.38 -0.09
N ASP A 27 17.00 12.29 0.28
CA ASP A 27 16.26 11.04 0.50
C ASP A 27 15.47 10.50 -0.70
N GLY A 28 15.65 11.06 -1.92
CA GLY A 28 14.91 10.64 -3.10
C GLY A 28 13.43 11.07 -3.10
N ASP A 29 12.73 10.83 -4.22
CA ASP A 29 11.33 11.21 -4.43
C ASP A 29 10.47 9.94 -4.68
N PRO A 30 9.50 9.64 -3.81
CA PRO A 30 8.68 8.44 -3.93
C PRO A 30 7.76 8.43 -5.17
N ASP A 31 7.37 9.59 -5.70
CA ASP A 31 6.51 9.65 -6.89
C ASP A 31 7.31 9.44 -8.18
N ARG A 32 8.53 9.97 -8.25
CA ARG A 32 9.47 9.56 -9.31
C ARG A 32 9.87 8.10 -9.16
N GLY A 33 10.06 7.64 -7.92
CA GLY A 33 10.38 6.25 -7.59
C GLY A 33 9.32 5.28 -8.07
N ARG A 34 8.03 5.64 -7.93
CA ARG A 34 6.90 4.87 -8.45
C ARG A 34 6.99 4.67 -9.96
N LYS A 35 7.42 5.69 -10.71
CA LYS A 35 7.62 5.60 -12.16
C LYS A 35 8.84 4.75 -12.50
N ALA A 36 9.96 4.95 -11.81
CA ALA A 36 11.16 4.15 -12.00
C ALA A 36 10.94 2.67 -11.62
N PHE A 37 10.04 2.38 -10.67
CA PHE A 37 9.67 1.03 -10.24
C PHE A 37 8.91 0.22 -11.30
N LEU A 38 8.42 0.84 -12.39
CA LEU A 38 7.72 0.14 -13.48
C LEU A 38 8.55 -1.02 -14.05
N GLN A 39 9.88 -0.88 -14.10
CA GLN A 39 10.79 -1.93 -14.55
C GLN A 39 10.79 -3.18 -13.65
N CYS A 40 10.37 -3.04 -12.38
CA CYS A 40 10.27 -4.13 -11.41
C CYS A 40 8.92 -4.86 -11.49
N LEU A 41 7.90 -4.27 -12.13
CA LEU A 41 6.52 -4.74 -12.05
C LEU A 41 6.23 -6.04 -12.79
N SER A 42 7.05 -6.42 -13.77
CA SER A 42 6.90 -7.72 -14.44
C SER A 42 7.12 -8.88 -13.45
N CYS A 43 8.09 -8.73 -12.55
CA CYS A 43 8.49 -9.78 -11.62
C CYS A 43 8.03 -9.54 -10.18
N HIS A 44 7.71 -8.32 -9.78
CA HIS A 44 7.38 -7.98 -8.40
C HIS A 44 6.05 -7.23 -8.26
N SER A 45 5.52 -7.25 -7.04
CA SER A 45 4.43 -6.36 -6.61
C SER A 45 4.89 -5.47 -5.47
N ALA A 46 4.32 -4.28 -5.38
CA ALA A 46 4.37 -3.42 -4.20
C ALA A 46 3.17 -3.65 -3.25
N ARG A 47 2.27 -4.60 -3.55
CA ARG A 47 1.17 -4.99 -2.65
C ARG A 47 1.64 -6.08 -1.67
N PRO A 48 1.23 -6.03 -0.39
CA PRO A 48 1.51 -7.11 0.56
C PRO A 48 0.98 -8.44 0.02
N ASP A 49 1.69 -9.52 0.32
CA ASP A 49 1.30 -10.92 0.06
C ASP A 49 0.98 -11.30 -1.39
N LEU A 50 1.24 -10.39 -2.35
CA LEU A 50 1.13 -10.66 -3.77
C LEU A 50 2.51 -10.95 -4.36
N HIS A 51 2.84 -12.23 -4.44
CA HIS A 51 4.02 -12.69 -5.14
C HIS A 51 3.76 -12.87 -6.64
N LYS A 52 4.80 -12.71 -7.46
CA LYS A 52 4.80 -13.04 -8.88
C LYS A 52 5.96 -14.00 -9.14
N THR A 53 6.70 -13.79 -10.23
CA THR A 53 8.00 -14.45 -10.46
C THR A 53 8.94 -14.22 -9.28
N GLY A 54 8.99 -13.00 -8.74
CA GLY A 54 9.68 -12.63 -7.52
C GLY A 54 8.74 -12.33 -6.34
N PRO A 55 9.30 -12.18 -5.12
CA PRO A 55 8.55 -11.87 -3.90
C PRO A 55 7.87 -10.51 -3.94
N SER A 56 6.92 -10.29 -3.02
CA SER A 56 6.41 -8.94 -2.77
C SER A 56 7.49 -8.05 -2.15
N LEU A 57 7.54 -6.80 -2.61
CA LEU A 57 8.46 -5.78 -2.12
C LEU A 57 7.81 -4.82 -1.12
N ALA A 58 6.54 -5.03 -0.76
CA ALA A 58 5.78 -4.12 0.09
C ALA A 58 6.41 -3.83 1.47
N THR A 59 7.13 -4.81 2.02
CA THR A 59 7.81 -4.70 3.32
C THR A 59 9.31 -4.94 3.22
N VAL A 60 9.91 -4.71 2.04
CA VAL A 60 11.32 -5.06 1.79
C VAL A 60 12.30 -4.17 2.55
N ALA A 61 12.02 -2.88 2.71
CA ALA A 61 12.93 -1.93 3.34
C ALA A 61 13.22 -2.33 4.81
N GLY A 62 14.49 -2.53 5.14
CA GLY A 62 14.98 -2.98 6.44
C GLY A 62 14.70 -4.45 6.79
N ARG A 63 14.13 -5.24 5.87
CA ARG A 63 13.87 -6.67 6.10
C ARG A 63 15.11 -7.51 5.80
N LYS A 64 15.26 -8.65 6.47
CA LYS A 64 16.26 -9.66 6.10
C LYS A 64 15.98 -10.19 4.68
N ALA A 65 17.04 -10.43 3.92
CA ALA A 65 16.93 -11.02 2.59
C ALA A 65 16.39 -12.45 2.68
N ALA A 66 15.63 -12.84 1.64
CA ALA A 66 15.05 -14.18 1.53
C ALA A 66 14.09 -14.60 2.68
N THR A 67 13.41 -13.66 3.34
CA THR A 67 12.49 -13.97 4.46
C THR A 67 11.06 -13.45 4.30
N VAL A 68 10.60 -13.10 3.09
CA VAL A 68 9.16 -12.78 2.96
C VAL A 68 8.36 -14.06 3.16
N GLU A 69 7.32 -13.99 3.97
CA GLU A 69 6.36 -15.08 4.13
C GLU A 69 5.67 -15.36 2.79
N GLY A 70 5.31 -16.62 2.54
CA GLY A 70 4.60 -17.03 1.32
C GLY A 70 5.45 -17.19 0.06
N PHE A 71 6.75 -16.84 0.06
CA PHE A 71 7.64 -17.01 -1.09
C PHE A 71 8.82 -17.94 -0.79
N GLY A 72 8.73 -19.20 -1.23
CA GLY A 72 9.79 -20.20 -1.02
C GLY A 72 10.87 -20.26 -2.11
N ARG A 73 10.62 -19.69 -3.29
CA ARG A 73 11.48 -19.83 -4.50
C ARG A 73 12.68 -18.89 -4.52
N TYR A 74 13.33 -18.68 -3.38
CA TYR A 74 14.59 -17.94 -3.31
C TYR A 74 15.76 -18.80 -3.78
N SER A 75 16.72 -18.21 -4.49
CA SER A 75 18.02 -18.86 -4.73
C SER A 75 18.73 -19.15 -3.42
N ASP A 76 19.44 -20.27 -3.34
CA ASP A 76 20.21 -20.63 -2.14
C ASP A 76 21.31 -19.61 -1.83
N ALA A 77 21.89 -18.99 -2.86
CA ALA A 77 22.84 -17.88 -2.70
C ALA A 77 22.23 -16.70 -1.92
N LEU A 78 21.02 -16.25 -2.28
CA LEU A 78 20.34 -15.16 -1.58
C LEU A 78 19.94 -15.55 -0.16
N LYS A 79 19.52 -16.81 0.08
CA LYS A 79 19.25 -17.32 1.43
C LYS A 79 20.52 -17.30 2.31
N ALA A 80 21.66 -17.68 1.75
CA ALA A 80 22.94 -17.72 2.44
C ALA A 80 23.61 -16.34 2.63
N SER A 81 23.16 -15.31 1.88
CA SER A 81 23.81 -13.99 1.84
C SER A 81 23.86 -13.25 3.19
N GLY A 82 22.94 -13.55 4.12
CA GLY A 82 22.83 -12.84 5.40
C GLY A 82 22.43 -11.36 5.29
N LEU A 83 22.08 -10.86 4.10
CA LEU A 83 21.81 -9.46 3.86
C LEU A 83 20.58 -8.97 4.63
N VAL A 84 20.64 -7.70 5.04
CA VAL A 84 19.50 -6.89 5.47
C VAL A 84 19.35 -5.76 4.47
N TRP A 85 18.13 -5.51 4.00
CA TRP A 85 17.83 -4.51 2.98
C TRP A 85 17.84 -3.09 3.53
N SER A 86 19.02 -2.62 3.94
CA SER A 86 19.27 -1.19 4.18
C SER A 86 19.24 -0.42 2.85
N ASP A 87 19.21 0.91 2.91
CA ASP A 87 19.20 1.77 1.73
C ASP A 87 20.46 1.52 0.87
N GLU A 88 21.64 1.38 1.50
CA GLU A 88 22.90 1.09 0.81
C GLU A 88 22.90 -0.28 0.15
N LYS A 89 22.33 -1.29 0.82
CA LYS A 89 22.25 -2.65 0.26
C LYS A 89 21.22 -2.74 -0.86
N LEU A 90 20.10 -2.01 -0.76
CA LEU A 90 19.14 -1.91 -1.85
C LEU A 90 19.72 -1.17 -3.06
N ASP A 91 20.50 -0.10 -2.84
CA ASP A 91 21.20 0.60 -3.91
C ASP A 91 22.18 -0.31 -4.65
N ALA A 92 23.08 -0.97 -3.90
CA ALA A 92 24.05 -1.90 -4.45
C ALA A 92 23.38 -3.09 -5.16
N TRP A 93 22.31 -3.63 -4.58
CA TRP A 93 21.53 -4.72 -5.17
C TRP A 93 20.90 -4.32 -6.49
N MET A 94 20.30 -3.14 -6.57
CA MET A 94 19.70 -2.65 -7.80
C MET A 94 20.75 -2.27 -8.85
N LEU A 95 21.94 -1.84 -8.44
CA LEU A 95 23.03 -1.52 -9.37
C LEU A 95 23.60 -2.77 -10.06
N ASP A 96 23.82 -3.84 -9.29
CA ASP A 96 24.33 -5.12 -9.78
C ASP A 96 23.95 -6.29 -8.84
N PRO A 97 22.80 -6.94 -9.05
CA PRO A 97 22.39 -8.06 -8.21
C PRO A 97 23.36 -9.25 -8.26
N ARG A 98 23.94 -9.52 -9.43
CA ARG A 98 24.85 -10.67 -9.64
C ARG A 98 26.23 -10.41 -9.05
N GLY A 99 26.70 -9.17 -9.10
CA GLY A 99 27.90 -8.74 -8.40
C GLY A 99 27.73 -8.77 -6.88
N LEU A 100 26.57 -8.36 -6.36
CA LEU A 100 26.33 -8.36 -4.91
C LEU A 100 26.08 -9.77 -4.34
N VAL A 101 25.30 -10.61 -5.04
CA VAL A 101 25.07 -12.01 -4.65
C VAL A 101 25.24 -12.92 -5.87
N PRO A 102 26.47 -13.41 -6.10
CA PRO A 102 26.71 -14.41 -7.14
C PRO A 102 25.81 -15.64 -6.95
N GLY A 103 25.13 -16.07 -8.01
CA GLY A 103 24.17 -17.19 -7.96
C GLY A 103 22.73 -16.81 -7.59
N THR A 104 22.41 -15.51 -7.49
CA THR A 104 21.02 -15.05 -7.38
C THR A 104 20.18 -15.43 -8.61
N SER A 105 18.91 -15.81 -8.39
CA SER A 105 17.95 -16.03 -9.48
C SER A 105 17.39 -14.72 -10.07
N MET A 106 17.64 -13.57 -9.43
CA MET A 106 17.21 -12.27 -9.95
C MET A 106 18.21 -11.76 -11.00
N ASN A 107 17.99 -12.17 -12.26
CA ASN A 107 18.88 -11.85 -13.37
C ASN A 107 18.39 -10.62 -14.16
N ILE A 108 18.69 -9.42 -13.66
CA ILE A 108 18.47 -8.16 -14.38
C ILE A 108 19.81 -7.45 -14.66
N PRO A 109 19.92 -6.59 -15.70
CA PRO A 109 21.15 -5.84 -16.01
C PRO A 109 21.59 -4.84 -14.93
N GLY A 110 20.68 -4.50 -14.01
CA GLY A 110 20.86 -3.47 -12.98
C GLY A 110 20.46 -2.06 -13.46
N ILE A 111 20.24 -1.17 -12.50
CA ILE A 111 19.74 0.20 -12.70
C ILE A 111 20.92 1.16 -12.55
N LYS A 112 21.44 1.70 -13.66
CA LYS A 112 22.66 2.52 -13.64
C LYS A 112 22.43 3.92 -13.07
N SER A 113 21.26 4.50 -13.31
CA SER A 113 20.86 5.80 -12.77
C SER A 113 20.81 5.74 -11.23
N ALA A 114 21.72 6.45 -10.56
CA ALA A 114 21.73 6.54 -9.11
C ALA A 114 20.51 7.30 -8.57
N SER A 115 19.99 8.28 -9.32
CA SER A 115 18.74 8.96 -8.95
C SER A 115 17.55 8.01 -8.98
N ASP A 116 17.45 7.14 -9.99
CA ASP A 116 16.34 6.19 -10.11
C ASP A 116 16.38 5.19 -8.94
N ARG A 117 17.56 4.69 -8.58
CA ARG A 117 17.72 3.79 -7.43
C ARG A 117 17.31 4.45 -6.13
N ARG A 118 17.76 5.68 -5.85
CA ARG A 118 17.36 6.45 -4.67
C ARG A 118 15.86 6.68 -4.63
N ASP A 119 15.27 7.09 -5.74
CA ASP A 119 13.83 7.34 -5.85
C ASP A 119 13.04 6.03 -5.64
N ILE A 120 13.49 4.89 -6.18
CA ILE A 120 12.87 3.57 -5.93
C ILE A 120 12.96 3.19 -4.45
N ILE A 121 14.08 3.44 -3.78
CA ILE A 121 14.22 3.19 -2.33
C ILE A 121 13.21 4.05 -1.55
N ALA A 122 13.09 5.34 -1.88
CA ALA A 122 12.10 6.24 -1.29
C ALA A 122 10.67 5.71 -1.48
N PHE A 123 10.34 5.23 -2.69
CA PHE A 123 9.06 4.62 -2.98
C PHE A 123 8.81 3.35 -2.15
N LEU A 124 9.78 2.45 -2.04
CA LEU A 124 9.66 1.22 -1.24
C LEU A 124 9.51 1.51 0.26
N LYS A 125 10.18 2.54 0.79
CA LYS A 125 10.00 3.02 2.16
C LYS A 125 8.60 3.58 2.37
N ALA A 126 8.08 4.37 1.42
CA ALA A 126 6.72 4.89 1.47
C ALA A 126 5.67 3.76 1.44
N VAL A 127 5.86 2.76 0.58
CA VAL A 127 4.99 1.56 0.54
C VAL A 127 4.99 0.86 1.90
N LYS A 128 6.15 0.61 2.50
CA LYS A 128 6.25 0.01 3.84
C LYS A 128 5.58 0.87 4.92
N ALA A 129 5.75 2.18 4.88
CA ALA A 129 5.17 3.10 5.84
C ALA A 129 3.64 3.05 5.81
N VAL A 130 3.03 3.04 4.61
CA VAL A 130 1.58 2.84 4.43
C VAL A 130 1.14 1.51 5.04
N GLN A 131 1.86 0.42 4.77
CA GLN A 131 1.55 -0.89 5.35
C GLN A 131 1.67 -0.95 6.88
N SER A 132 2.57 -0.15 7.45
CA SER A 132 2.76 -0.09 8.90
C SER A 132 1.68 0.77 9.56
N ALA A 133 1.29 1.89 8.92
CA ALA A 133 0.19 2.74 9.36
C ALA A 133 -1.16 2.01 9.31
N GLU A 134 -1.40 1.20 8.28
CA GLU A 134 -2.60 0.35 8.17
C GLU A 134 -2.62 -0.80 9.19
N ARG A 135 -1.47 -1.16 9.78
CA ARG A 135 -1.31 -2.30 10.71
C ARG A 135 -1.18 -1.88 12.19
N SER A 136 -1.04 -0.59 12.50
CA SER A 136 -1.08 -0.08 13.88
C SER A 136 -2.53 0.14 14.35
N PRO A 137 -2.90 -0.29 15.57
CA PRO A 137 -4.15 0.16 16.17
C PRO A 137 -4.01 1.64 16.51
N ALA A 138 -4.87 2.50 15.95
CA ALA A 138 -4.84 3.93 16.23
C ALA A 138 -5.07 4.18 17.74
N PRO A 139 -4.35 5.12 18.37
CA PRO A 139 -4.67 5.56 19.72
C PRO A 139 -5.99 6.35 19.68
N SER A 140 -6.93 5.95 20.53
CA SER A 140 -8.11 6.74 20.85
C SER A 140 -7.66 8.00 21.59
N ASN A 141 -7.90 9.19 21.04
CA ASN A 141 -8.09 10.40 21.83
C ASN A 141 -8.96 11.39 21.05
N GLU A 142 -10.11 11.70 21.63
CA GLU A 142 -10.95 12.82 21.29
C GLU A 142 -10.28 14.13 21.73
N SER A 143 -10.10 15.08 20.81
CA SER A 143 -10.38 16.52 21.04
C SER A 143 -10.06 17.35 19.79
N GLY A 144 -11.11 17.87 19.15
CA GLY A 144 -11.17 19.19 18.52
C GLY A 144 -10.30 19.50 17.29
N GLY A 145 -10.94 19.60 16.11
CA GLY A 145 -10.42 20.39 14.99
C GLY A 145 -10.58 19.74 13.61
N SER A 146 -11.77 19.86 13.03
CA SER A 146 -12.11 19.43 11.67
C SER A 146 -11.23 20.13 10.61
N MET A 147 -10.70 19.40 9.61
CA MET A 147 -10.99 19.57 8.17
C MET A 147 -10.44 18.40 7.29
N MET A 148 -11.37 17.55 6.79
CA MET A 148 -11.45 16.88 5.47
C MET A 148 -10.36 15.84 5.04
N MET A 149 -10.58 14.56 4.67
CA MET A 149 -11.74 13.67 4.44
C MET A 149 -11.23 12.20 4.48
N GLY A 150 -11.83 11.29 5.27
CA GLY A 150 -11.57 9.85 5.05
C GLY A 150 -12.09 8.79 6.01
N ASP A 151 -12.21 9.04 7.32
CA ASP A 151 -12.95 8.14 8.22
C ASP A 151 -14.43 8.48 8.11
N ARG A 152 -15.13 7.86 7.16
CA ARG A 152 -16.60 7.86 7.22
C ARG A 152 -16.99 7.07 8.46
N PRO A 153 -17.75 7.66 9.40
CA PRO A 153 -18.38 6.89 10.46
C PRO A 153 -19.08 5.71 9.82
N MET A 154 -18.93 4.52 10.39
CA MET A 154 -19.72 3.37 9.93
C MET A 154 -21.19 3.79 9.97
N PRO A 155 -21.92 3.63 8.85
CA PRO A 155 -23.33 3.96 8.83
C PRO A 155 -24.05 3.08 9.83
N ASP A 156 -25.18 3.56 10.33
CA ASP A 156 -26.14 2.72 11.04
C ASP A 156 -26.48 1.52 10.14
N LEU A 157 -26.08 0.33 10.58
CA LEU A 157 -26.18 -0.89 9.79
C LEU A 157 -27.61 -1.43 9.76
N GLU A 158 -28.41 -1.10 10.77
CA GLU A 158 -29.84 -1.42 10.82
C GLU A 158 -30.64 -0.64 9.77
N ALA A 159 -30.22 0.60 9.52
CA ALA A 159 -30.88 1.50 8.57
C ALA A 159 -30.50 1.26 7.09
N LEU A 160 -29.65 0.28 6.79
CA LEU A 160 -29.21 0.03 5.41
C LEU A 160 -30.30 -0.63 4.56
N GLY A 161 -30.36 -0.22 3.28
CA GLY A 161 -31.37 -0.68 2.35
C GLY A 161 -31.21 -2.15 1.89
N PRO A 162 -32.19 -2.68 1.13
CA PRO A 162 -32.22 -4.08 0.68
C PRO A 162 -31.04 -4.47 -0.22
N GLU A 163 -30.34 -3.49 -0.80
CA GLU A 163 -29.11 -3.68 -1.56
C GLU A 163 -27.91 -4.08 -0.70
N ARG A 164 -27.97 -3.86 0.62
CA ARG A 164 -26.91 -4.21 1.57
C ARG A 164 -27.26 -5.39 2.45
N GLN A 165 -28.54 -5.66 2.67
CA GLN A 165 -28.96 -6.80 3.48
C GLN A 165 -28.71 -8.12 2.74
N VAL A 166 -27.93 -9.01 3.35
CA VAL A 166 -27.54 -10.31 2.81
C VAL A 166 -28.60 -11.35 3.18
N VAL A 167 -29.06 -12.11 2.18
CA VAL A 167 -30.06 -13.18 2.33
C VAL A 167 -29.48 -14.58 2.16
N SER A 168 -28.35 -14.72 1.45
CA SER A 168 -27.66 -16.00 1.33
C SER A 168 -26.17 -15.80 1.12
N LEU A 169 -25.38 -16.67 1.71
CA LEU A 169 -23.94 -16.68 1.59
C LEU A 169 -23.46 -18.09 1.26
N THR A 170 -23.07 -18.32 0.01
CA THR A 170 -22.65 -19.64 -0.45
C THR A 170 -21.17 -19.68 -0.75
N TYR A 171 -20.45 -20.66 -0.22
CA TYR A 171 -19.04 -20.88 -0.51
C TYR A 171 -18.85 -22.03 -1.52
N CYS A 172 -18.12 -21.76 -2.60
CA CYS A 172 -17.70 -22.76 -3.58
C CYS A 172 -16.27 -22.47 -4.04
N ARG A 173 -15.35 -23.42 -3.82
CA ARG A 173 -13.97 -23.45 -4.36
C ARG A 173 -13.24 -22.09 -4.28
N GLY A 174 -13.13 -21.53 -3.08
CA GLY A 174 -12.40 -20.28 -2.83
C GLY A 174 -13.17 -18.99 -3.17
N THR A 175 -14.46 -19.09 -3.50
CA THR A 175 -15.31 -17.94 -3.83
C THR A 175 -16.60 -17.96 -3.01
N TYR A 176 -16.91 -16.82 -2.40
CA TYR A 176 -18.20 -16.55 -1.78
C TYR A 176 -19.17 -15.91 -2.78
N HIS A 177 -20.40 -16.39 -2.78
CA HIS A 177 -21.53 -15.84 -3.52
C HIS A 177 -22.46 -15.18 -2.50
N VAL A 178 -22.38 -13.87 -2.41
CA VAL A 178 -23.21 -13.09 -1.48
C VAL A 178 -24.43 -12.58 -2.22
N ARG A 179 -25.62 -13.03 -1.84
CA ARG A 179 -26.88 -12.54 -2.40
C ARG A 179 -27.50 -11.52 -1.44
N THR A 180 -27.95 -10.40 -1.98
CA THR A 180 -28.67 -9.37 -1.20
C THR A 180 -30.19 -9.46 -1.41
N VAL A 181 -30.98 -8.82 -0.55
CA VAL A 181 -32.45 -8.75 -0.67
C VAL A 181 -32.84 -8.14 -2.02
N ALA A 182 -32.08 -7.16 -2.52
CA ALA A 182 -32.28 -6.58 -3.85
C ALA A 182 -32.00 -7.55 -5.02
N GLY A 183 -31.64 -8.81 -4.74
CA GLY A 183 -31.40 -9.86 -5.74
C GLY A 183 -30.00 -9.85 -6.35
N GLN A 184 -29.13 -8.92 -5.97
CA GLN A 184 -27.76 -8.87 -6.48
C GLN A 184 -26.92 -10.01 -5.91
N VAL A 185 -26.16 -10.69 -6.77
CA VAL A 185 -25.20 -11.72 -6.39
C VAL A 185 -23.78 -11.22 -6.64
N GLN A 186 -23.01 -11.03 -5.57
CA GLN A 186 -21.60 -10.65 -5.60
C GLN A 186 -20.73 -11.89 -5.49
N LYS A 187 -19.82 -12.09 -6.45
CA LYS A 187 -18.79 -13.14 -6.39
C LYS A 187 -17.51 -12.56 -5.82
N ILE A 188 -17.12 -13.03 -4.65
CA ILE A 188 -16.03 -12.46 -3.87
C ILE A 188 -15.02 -13.56 -3.57
N TRP A 189 -13.78 -13.37 -4.02
CA TRP A 189 -12.68 -14.27 -3.68
C TRP A 189 -12.49 -14.31 -2.16
N GLU A 190 -12.22 -15.48 -1.59
CA GLU A 190 -12.17 -15.71 -0.14
C GLU A 190 -11.25 -14.71 0.61
N PHE A 191 -10.12 -14.33 0.01
CA PHE A 191 -9.17 -13.39 0.62
C PHE A 191 -9.64 -11.93 0.59
N ASN A 192 -10.73 -11.63 -0.13
CA ASN A 192 -11.34 -10.30 -0.22
C ASN A 192 -12.60 -10.14 0.65
N LEU A 193 -13.11 -11.22 1.25
CA LEU A 193 -14.24 -11.17 2.18
C LEU A 193 -13.73 -11.25 3.62
N ARG A 194 -14.31 -10.44 4.53
CA ARG A 194 -14.12 -10.59 5.98
C ARG A 194 -15.46 -10.69 6.67
N PHE A 195 -15.55 -11.58 7.64
CA PHE A 195 -16.69 -11.67 8.54
C PHE A 195 -16.42 -10.83 9.77
N LYS A 196 -17.44 -10.09 10.20
CA LYS A 196 -17.41 -9.27 11.41
C LYS A 196 -18.69 -9.48 12.19
N SER A 197 -18.63 -9.21 13.49
CA SER A 197 -19.80 -9.07 14.35
C SER A 197 -19.86 -7.64 14.88
N ASP A 198 -21.05 -7.07 14.92
CA ASP A 198 -21.33 -5.79 15.57
C ASP A 198 -22.64 -5.92 16.36
N SER A 199 -22.50 -6.05 17.67
CA SER A 199 -23.62 -6.20 18.61
C SER A 199 -24.05 -4.86 19.23
N SER A 200 -23.59 -3.74 18.67
CA SER A 200 -24.01 -2.41 19.12
C SER A 200 -25.44 -2.09 18.68
N ASP A 201 -25.97 -1.01 19.21
CA ASP A 201 -27.24 -0.39 18.80
C ASP A 201 -27.27 0.04 17.32
N LYS A 202 -26.10 0.20 16.70
CA LYS A 202 -25.93 0.54 15.27
C LYS A 202 -25.52 -0.68 14.43
N GLY A 203 -25.47 -1.86 15.05
CA GLY A 203 -25.19 -3.13 14.39
C GLY A 203 -26.37 -3.58 13.51
N PRO A 204 -26.16 -4.60 12.66
CA PRO A 204 -27.27 -5.19 11.91
C PRO A 204 -28.23 -5.91 12.86
N MET A 205 -29.50 -6.02 12.48
CA MET A 205 -30.46 -6.85 13.23
C MET A 205 -30.03 -8.33 13.23
N THR A 206 -30.33 -9.04 14.31
CA THR A 206 -30.17 -10.50 14.43
C THR A 206 -30.74 -11.23 13.22
N GLY A 207 -29.93 -12.10 12.61
CA GLY A 207 -30.30 -12.87 11.41
C GLY A 207 -30.38 -12.06 10.11
N LYS A 208 -30.05 -10.76 10.11
CA LYS A 208 -30.06 -9.89 8.93
C LYS A 208 -28.66 -9.30 8.67
N PRO A 209 -27.67 -10.14 8.33
CA PRO A 209 -26.32 -9.64 8.07
C PRO A 209 -26.30 -8.65 6.91
N VAL A 210 -25.33 -7.72 6.92
CA VAL A 210 -25.18 -6.70 5.88
C VAL A 210 -23.81 -6.74 5.23
N ILE A 211 -23.74 -6.42 3.93
CA ILE A 211 -22.49 -6.34 3.17
C ILE A 211 -22.03 -4.89 2.97
N ILE A 212 -20.79 -4.58 3.35
CA ILE A 212 -20.18 -3.25 3.22
C ILE A 212 -18.91 -3.32 2.36
N PRO A 213 -18.79 -2.52 1.29
CA PRO A 213 -17.55 -2.40 0.52
C PRO A 213 -16.53 -1.55 1.29
N LYS A 214 -15.27 -2.00 1.32
CA LYS A 214 -14.17 -1.35 2.05
C LYS A 214 -12.90 -1.18 1.21
N GLY A 215 -12.83 -1.77 0.02
CA GLY A 215 -11.76 -1.51 -0.92
C GLY A 215 -11.98 -0.16 -1.62
N MET A 216 -10.91 0.61 -1.85
CA MET A 216 -10.98 1.81 -2.71
C MET A 216 -11.44 1.47 -4.14
N ARG A 217 -11.29 0.20 -4.56
CA ARG A 217 -11.73 -0.32 -5.86
C ARG A 217 -13.02 -1.16 -5.77
N GLY A 218 -13.66 -1.21 -4.60
CA GLY A 218 -14.87 -2.01 -4.39
C GLY A 218 -14.64 -3.53 -4.43
N ASP A 219 -13.41 -4.00 -4.28
CA ASP A 219 -13.03 -5.41 -4.39
C ASP A 219 -12.97 -6.15 -3.04
N ARG A 220 -12.85 -5.41 -1.92
CA ARG A 220 -12.88 -5.94 -0.55
C ARG A 220 -14.21 -5.63 0.12
N PHE A 221 -14.74 -6.62 0.82
CA PHE A 221 -16.05 -6.56 1.45
C PHE A 221 -16.02 -7.08 2.88
N PHE A 222 -16.83 -6.47 3.73
CA PHE A 222 -17.19 -7.02 5.04
C PHE A 222 -18.62 -7.53 4.97
N VAL A 223 -18.87 -8.73 5.48
CA VAL A 223 -20.22 -9.14 5.88
C VAL A 223 -20.27 -9.08 7.39
N ILE A 224 -21.20 -8.29 7.91
CA ILE A 224 -21.32 -7.97 9.33
C ILE A 224 -22.58 -8.64 9.84
N PHE A 225 -22.44 -9.40 10.92
CA PHE A 225 -23.49 -10.11 11.63
C PHE A 225 -23.78 -9.42 12.97
N ALA A 226 -24.96 -9.65 13.53
CA ALA A 226 -25.30 -9.09 14.84
C ALA A 226 -24.47 -9.74 15.96
N GLN A 227 -24.10 -11.02 15.76
CA GLN A 227 -23.39 -11.83 16.74
C GLN A 227 -22.51 -12.89 16.05
N PRO A 228 -21.39 -13.31 16.66
CA PRO A 228 -20.49 -14.32 16.07
C PRO A 228 -21.15 -15.67 15.80
N SER A 229 -22.14 -16.05 16.62
CA SER A 229 -22.88 -17.32 16.51
C SER A 229 -23.66 -17.46 15.20
N GLU A 230 -23.95 -16.37 14.50
CA GLU A 230 -24.65 -16.37 13.21
C GLU A 230 -23.74 -16.72 12.03
N ILE A 231 -22.43 -16.57 12.16
CA ILE A 231 -21.52 -16.60 10.99
C ILE A 231 -21.50 -17.98 10.34
N SER A 232 -21.10 -19.02 11.08
CA SER A 232 -20.94 -20.37 10.52
C SER A 232 -22.25 -20.98 10.03
N PRO A 233 -23.38 -20.89 10.77
CA PRO A 233 -24.66 -21.43 10.30
C PRO A 233 -25.21 -20.74 9.04
N PHE A 234 -24.85 -19.48 8.79
CA PHE A 234 -25.33 -18.72 7.64
C PHE A 234 -24.55 -19.03 6.34
N ILE A 235 -23.40 -19.71 6.44
CA ILE A 235 -22.57 -20.07 5.29
C ILE A 235 -22.96 -21.46 4.77
N GLU A 236 -23.47 -21.52 3.54
CA GLU A 236 -23.73 -22.79 2.87
C GLU A 236 -22.54 -23.22 2.01
N ASN A 237 -22.00 -24.41 2.23
CA ASN A 237 -20.99 -25.01 1.36
C ASN A 237 -21.68 -25.71 0.18
N ARG A 238 -21.80 -25.03 -0.95
CA ARG A 238 -22.47 -25.55 -2.15
C ARG A 238 -21.86 -24.99 -3.42
N CYS A 239 -21.65 -25.87 -4.39
CA CYS A 239 -21.50 -25.56 -5.80
C CYS A 239 -22.76 -26.12 -6.50
#